data_AF-A0A2M7V3Z4-F1
#
_entry.id   AF-A0A2M7V3Z4-F1
#
_cell.length_a   1.000
_cell.length_b   1.000
_cell.length_c   1.000
_cell.angle_alpha   90.00
_cell.angle_beta   90.00
_cell.angle_gamma   90.00
#
_symmetry.space_group_name_H-M   'P 1'
#
loop_
_entity.id
_entity.type
_entity.pdbx_description
1 polymer ?
#
loop_
_entity_poly.entity_id
_entity_poly.type
_entity_poly.pdbx_seq_one_letter_code
_entity_poly.pdbx_strand_id
1 'polypeptide(L)'
;MNEKLEKSSWKTLILLYIGLIKCNIIRGASMEPLLYSGDTVFSKKTHTFSVDDIVIAQHPFRNNEIIKQITQIDEDTIKLLGMNENESEDSRTFGNISKKNVLRVVIAKKRTQITKEPTEGVLL
;
A
#
# COMPACT_ATOMS: atom_id res chain seq x y z
N MET A 1 3.50 -21.24 -18.79
CA MET A 1 4.55 -20.57 -17.99
C MET A 1 3.88 -20.07 -16.71
N ASN A 2 3.73 -20.96 -15.73
CA ASN A 2 3.07 -20.64 -14.45
C ASN A 2 4.13 -20.72 -13.37
N GLU A 3 4.70 -19.57 -13.03
CA GLU A 3 5.65 -19.48 -11.93
C GLU A 3 4.91 -19.78 -10.63
N LYS A 4 5.23 -20.95 -10.10
CA LYS A 4 4.72 -21.53 -8.88
C LYS A 4 5.06 -20.54 -7.76
N LEU A 5 4.05 -19.82 -7.26
CA LEU A 5 4.18 -18.95 -6.09
C LEU A 5 4.86 -19.73 -4.96
N GLU A 6 6.11 -19.38 -4.68
CA GLU A 6 6.95 -20.05 -3.69
C GLU A 6 6.28 -19.97 -2.31
N LYS A 7 6.11 -21.14 -1.68
CA LYS A 7 5.48 -21.25 -0.35
C LYS A 7 6.26 -20.41 0.65
N SER A 8 5.54 -19.56 1.38
CA SER A 8 6.09 -18.59 2.33
C SER A 8 7.09 -19.25 3.29
N SER A 9 8.34 -18.79 3.26
CA SER A 9 9.42 -19.24 4.13
C SER A 9 9.08 -18.98 5.60
N TRP A 10 9.41 -19.90 6.50
CA TRP A 10 9.35 -19.73 7.96
C TRP A 10 9.97 -18.42 8.48
N LYS A 11 10.93 -17.85 7.73
CA LYS A 11 11.48 -16.51 7.95
C LYS A 11 10.41 -15.42 7.93
N THR A 12 9.41 -15.52 7.05
CA THR A 12 8.25 -14.60 7.01
C THR A 12 7.43 -14.68 8.29
N LEU A 13 7.23 -15.89 8.84
CA LEU A 13 6.52 -16.10 10.10
C LEU A 13 7.32 -15.54 11.29
N ILE A 14 8.64 -15.72 11.30
CA ILE A 14 9.53 -15.13 12.30
C ILE A 14 9.50 -13.60 12.23
N LEU A 15 9.62 -13.01 11.03
CA LEU A 15 9.55 -11.56 10.83
C LEU A 15 8.20 -10.96 11.25
N LEU A 16 7.10 -11.70 11.05
CA LEU A 16 5.79 -11.34 11.57
C LEU A 16 5.76 -11.39 13.10
N TYR A 17 6.33 -12.46 13.70
CA TYR A 17 6.36 -12.69 15.15
C TYR A 17 7.19 -11.65 15.91
N ILE A 18 8.31 -11.18 15.35
CA ILE A 18 9.14 -10.12 15.95
C ILE A 18 8.65 -8.69 15.67
N GLY A 19 7.48 -8.53 15.03
CA GLY A 19 6.85 -7.22 14.80
C GLY A 19 7.55 -6.34 13.75
N LEU A 20 8.49 -6.87 12.98
CA LEU A 20 9.18 -6.13 11.91
C LEU A 20 8.29 -5.92 10.68
N ILE A 21 7.26 -6.75 10.51
CA ILE A 21 6.26 -6.63 9.45
C ILE A 21 4.91 -6.23 10.06
N LYS A 22 4.30 -5.16 9.55
CA LYS A 22 2.93 -4.74 9.89
C LYS A 22 1.98 -5.17 8.78
N CYS A 23 0.83 -5.71 9.19
CA CYS A 23 -0.28 -6.06 8.32
C CYS A 23 -1.33 -4.93 8.37
N ASN A 24 -1.72 -4.39 7.22
CA ASN A 24 -2.74 -3.34 7.12
C ASN A 24 -3.78 -3.74 6.06
N ILE A 25 -5.06 -3.44 6.33
CA ILE A 25 -6.15 -3.56 5.35
C ILE A 25 -6.28 -2.23 4.62
N ILE A 26 -6.31 -2.27 3.30
CA ILE A 26 -6.48 -1.08 2.46
C ILE A 26 -7.91 -0.58 2.55
N ARG A 27 -8.06 0.73 2.69
CA ARG A 27 -9.35 1.44 2.68
C ARG A 27 -9.28 2.55 1.65
N GLY A 28 -10.29 2.62 0.78
CA GLY A 28 -10.39 3.61 -0.29
C GLY A 28 -9.79 3.15 -1.63
N ALA A 29 -10.06 3.92 -2.69
CA ALA A 29 -9.77 3.58 -4.08
C ALA A 29 -8.52 4.26 -4.66
N SER A 30 -7.79 5.06 -3.87
CA SER A 30 -6.72 5.93 -4.39
C SER A 30 -5.52 5.21 -5.03
N MET A 31 -5.36 3.92 -4.75
CA MET A 31 -4.27 3.07 -5.27
C MET A 31 -4.77 2.04 -6.29
N GLU A 32 -6.01 2.14 -6.75
CA GLU A 32 -6.53 1.30 -7.82
C GLU A 32 -5.82 1.62 -9.15
N PRO A 33 -5.62 0.62 -10.03
CA PRO A 33 -6.06 -0.79 -9.94
C PRO A 33 -5.08 -1.72 -9.18
N LEU A 34 -3.98 -1.19 -8.64
CA LEU A 34 -2.95 -2.01 -7.98
C LEU A 34 -3.42 -2.54 -6.63
N LEU A 35 -4.08 -1.71 -5.83
CA LEU A 35 -4.62 -2.06 -4.52
C LEU A 35 -6.09 -1.64 -4.45
N TYR A 36 -6.97 -2.60 -4.18
CA TYR A 36 -8.38 -2.35 -3.97
C TYR A 36 -8.68 -2.26 -2.48
N SER A 37 -9.77 -1.57 -2.13
CA SER A 37 -10.31 -1.60 -0.78
C SER A 37 -10.56 -3.06 -0.34
N GLY A 38 -10.10 -3.43 0.85
CA GLY A 38 -10.15 -4.80 1.36
C GLY A 38 -8.93 -5.67 1.04
N ASP A 39 -8.03 -5.23 0.14
CA ASP A 39 -6.72 -5.86 -0.02
C ASP A 39 -5.93 -5.76 1.29
N THR A 40 -5.14 -6.79 1.60
CA THR A 40 -4.20 -6.78 2.73
C THR A 40 -2.80 -6.47 2.23
N VAL A 41 -2.10 -5.55 2.87
CA VAL A 41 -0.69 -5.25 2.58
C VAL A 41 0.20 -5.56 3.77
N PHE A 42 1.40 -6.05 3.47
CA PHE A 42 2.46 -6.30 4.44
C PHE A 42 3.55 -5.27 4.21
N SER A 43 3.96 -4.59 5.28
CA SER A 43 4.91 -3.48 5.20
C SER A 43 5.98 -3.58 6.28
N LYS A 44 7.18 -3.09 5.98
CA LYS A 44 8.31 -3.06 6.92
C LYS A 44 8.78 -1.63 7.17
N LYS A 45 9.30 -1.35 8.37
CA LYS A 45 10.01 -0.09 8.63
C LYS A 45 11.34 -0.08 7.86
N THR A 46 11.68 1.05 7.26
CA THR A 46 12.95 1.29 6.56
C THR A 46 13.22 2.78 6.46
N HIS A 47 14.50 3.15 6.34
CA HIS A 47 14.94 4.52 6.07
C HIS A 47 15.48 4.70 4.65
N THR A 48 15.56 3.61 3.88
CA THR A 48 15.95 3.61 2.48
C THR A 48 14.69 3.49 1.63
N PHE A 49 14.53 4.43 0.70
CA PHE A 49 13.40 4.55 -0.21
C PHE A 49 13.90 4.59 -1.65
N SER A 50 13.13 4.02 -2.56
CA SER A 50 13.36 4.08 -3.99
C SER A 50 12.14 4.66 -4.70
N VAL A 51 12.35 5.22 -5.89
CA VAL A 51 11.24 5.54 -6.79
C VAL A 51 10.47 4.24 -7.08
N ASP A 52 9.15 4.38 -7.23
CA ASP A 52 8.16 3.31 -7.39
C ASP A 52 7.83 2.49 -6.14
N ASP A 53 8.50 2.70 -5.00
CA ASP A 53 8.11 2.09 -3.74
C ASP A 53 6.66 2.49 -3.37
N ILE A 54 5.86 1.52 -2.96
CA ILE A 54 4.56 1.77 -2.34
C ILE A 54 4.78 1.93 -0.84
N VAL A 55 4.38 3.06 -0.29
CA VAL A 55 4.69 3.41 1.10
C VAL A 55 3.45 3.78 1.90
N ILE A 56 3.50 3.47 3.19
CA ILE A 56 2.57 3.98 4.18
C ILE A 56 3.24 5.19 4.85
N ALA A 57 2.60 6.34 4.80
CA ALA A 57 3.08 7.59 5.37
C ALA A 57 2.01 8.24 6.27
N GLN A 58 2.45 9.10 7.18
CA GLN A 58 1.56 9.97 7.93
C GLN A 58 1.06 11.10 7.02
N HIS A 59 -0.25 11.33 6.97
CA HIS A 59 -0.80 12.46 6.23
C HIS A 59 -0.28 13.78 6.83
N PRO A 60 0.20 14.76 6.02
CA PRO A 60 0.87 15.95 6.55
C PRO A 60 -0.06 16.88 7.36
N PHE A 61 -1.36 16.86 7.07
CA PHE A 61 -2.33 17.77 7.70
C PHE A 61 -3.41 17.06 8.53
N ARG A 62 -3.39 15.73 8.59
CA ARG A 62 -4.44 14.92 9.23
C ARG A 62 -3.78 13.81 10.05
N ASN A 63 -4.43 13.42 11.15
CA ASN A 63 -3.92 12.36 12.03
C ASN A 63 -4.31 10.96 11.52
N ASN A 64 -3.97 10.63 10.28
CA ASN A 64 -4.22 9.33 9.65
C ASN A 64 -3.06 8.86 8.77
N GLU A 65 -2.93 7.54 8.61
CA GLU A 65 -1.99 6.91 7.67
C GLU A 65 -2.56 6.93 6.25
N ILE A 66 -1.73 7.21 5.25
CA ILE A 66 -2.03 7.12 3.82
C ILE A 66 -1.09 6.14 3.13
N ILE A 67 -1.56 5.52 2.05
CA ILE A 67 -0.76 4.65 1.19
C ILE A 67 -0.66 5.27 -0.21
N LYS A 68 0.57 5.43 -0.71
CA LYS A 68 0.87 6.07 -2.00
C LYS A 68 2.12 5.47 -2.64
N GLN A 69 2.33 5.72 -3.93
CA GLN A 69 3.58 5.42 -4.62
C GLN A 69 4.54 6.61 -4.53
N ILE A 70 5.82 6.33 -4.30
CA ILE A 70 6.89 7.31 -4.46
C ILE A 70 7.15 7.54 -5.94
N THR A 71 6.96 8.77 -6.42
CA THR A 71 7.24 9.13 -7.82
C THR A 71 8.47 10.01 -7.98
N GLN A 72 8.92 10.64 -6.90
CA GLN A 72 10.14 11.45 -6.88
C GLN A 72 10.71 11.48 -5.46
N ILE A 73 12.03 11.46 -5.36
CA ILE A 73 12.77 11.59 -4.10
C ILE A 73 13.74 12.76 -4.27
N ASP A 74 13.63 13.76 -3.40
CA ASP A 74 14.59 14.86 -3.26
C ASP A 74 15.45 14.62 -2.00
N GLU A 75 16.29 15.58 -1.59
CA GLU A 75 17.19 15.42 -0.43
C GLU A 75 16.43 15.08 0.87
N ASP A 76 15.39 15.84 1.20
CA ASP A 76 14.62 15.68 2.45
C ASP A 76 13.15 15.35 2.25
N THR A 77 12.66 15.47 1.01
CA THR A 77 11.24 15.32 0.70
C THR A 77 10.98 14.25 -0.36
N ILE A 78 9.74 13.77 -0.38
CA ILE A 78 9.26 12.73 -1.28
C ILE A 78 7.93 13.21 -1.87
N LYS A 79 7.79 13.02 -3.18
CA LYS A 79 6.51 13.16 -3.89
C LYS A 79 5.78 11.84 -3.86
N LEU A 80 4.56 11.86 -3.33
CA LEU A 80 3.68 10.71 -3.20
C LEU A 80 2.47 10.88 -4.09
N LEU A 81 2.20 9.92 -4.98
CA LEU A 81 1.03 9.93 -5.85
C LEU A 81 0.19 8.66 -5.67
N GLY A 82 -1.13 8.79 -5.78
CA GLY A 82 -2.01 7.64 -5.96
C GLY A 82 -2.12 7.28 -7.44
N MET A 83 -2.39 6.01 -7.72
CA MET A 83 -2.57 5.55 -9.11
C MET A 83 -3.97 5.80 -9.66
N ASN A 84 -4.96 6.00 -8.78
CA ASN A 84 -6.28 6.46 -9.16
C ASN A 84 -6.37 7.97 -8.97
N GLU A 85 -6.06 8.72 -10.02
CA GLU A 85 -5.95 10.17 -9.97
C GLU A 85 -7.21 10.87 -9.50
N ASN A 86 -8.39 10.34 -9.86
CA ASN A 86 -9.70 10.92 -9.55
C ASN A 86 -10.11 10.72 -8.09
N GLU A 87 -9.52 9.74 -7.40
CA GLU A 87 -9.87 9.34 -6.02
C GLU A 87 -8.70 9.57 -5.05
N SER A 88 -7.64 10.25 -5.49
CA SER A 88 -6.41 10.39 -4.72
C SER A 88 -6.17 11.82 -4.25
N GLU A 89 -6.32 12.03 -2.94
CA GLU A 89 -5.69 13.13 -2.22
C GLU A 89 -4.22 12.75 -1.96
N ASP A 90 -3.30 13.44 -2.64
CA ASP A 90 -1.86 13.14 -2.63
C ASP A 90 -0.99 14.39 -2.80
N SER A 91 0.29 14.25 -3.18
CA SER A 91 1.21 15.39 -3.32
C SER A 91 0.79 16.44 -4.35
N ARG A 92 -0.16 16.13 -5.25
CA ARG A 92 -0.79 17.14 -6.12
C ARG A 92 -1.63 18.15 -5.32
N THR A 93 -2.17 17.72 -4.18
CA THR A 93 -3.02 18.53 -3.30
C THR A 93 -2.24 19.08 -2.11
N PHE A 94 -1.43 18.24 -1.44
CA PHE A 94 -0.74 18.63 -0.19
C PHE A 94 0.76 18.90 -0.35
N GLY A 95 1.31 18.80 -1.56
CA GLY A 95 2.74 18.98 -1.83
C GLY A 95 3.62 17.78 -1.44
N ASN A 96 4.93 17.93 -1.54
CA ASN A 96 5.88 16.89 -1.12
C ASN A 96 5.91 16.78 0.41
N ILE A 97 6.13 15.57 0.93
CA ILE A 97 6.22 15.33 2.38
C ILE A 97 7.67 15.05 2.79
N SER A 98 8.01 15.30 4.05
CA SER A 98 9.31 14.91 4.59
C SER A 98 9.50 13.38 4.56
N LYS A 99 10.70 12.91 4.24
CA LYS A 99 11.10 11.49 4.37
C LYS A 99 10.79 10.91 5.75
N LYS A 100 10.83 11.74 6.80
CA LYS A 100 10.52 11.35 8.18
C LYS A 100 9.06 10.96 8.40
N ASN A 101 8.16 11.41 7.52
CA ASN A 101 6.73 11.08 7.58
C ASN A 101 6.42 9.74 6.91
N VAL A 102 7.37 9.14 6.18
CA VAL A 102 7.21 7.79 5.64
C VAL A 102 7.45 6.78 6.76
N LEU A 103 6.42 6.00 7.06
CA LEU A 103 6.43 5.08 8.19
C LEU A 103 6.98 3.70 7.78
N ARG A 104 6.55 3.20 6.62
CA ARG A 104 6.84 1.83 6.15
C ARG A 104 6.81 1.74 4.62
N VAL A 105 7.57 0.80 4.07
CA VAL A 105 7.49 0.38 2.66
C VAL A 105 6.71 -0.94 2.58
N VAL A 106 5.77 -1.02 1.64
CA VAL A 106 4.99 -2.22 1.34
C VAL A 106 5.88 -3.22 0.60
N ILE A 107 5.92 -4.46 1.09
CA ILE A 107 6.75 -5.54 0.55
C ILE A 107 5.95 -6.67 -0.06
N ALA A 108 4.66 -6.77 0.28
CA ALA A 108 3.76 -7.77 -0.31
C ALA A 108 2.31 -7.32 -0.17
N LYS A 109 1.45 -7.87 -1.04
CA LYS A 109 -0.01 -7.74 -0.95
C LYS A 109 -0.68 -9.10 -1.05
N LYS A 110 -1.86 -9.22 -0.45
CA LYS A 110 -2.79 -10.33 -0.64
C LYS A 110 -4.12 -9.74 -1.05
N ARG A 111 -4.60 -10.14 -2.23
CA ARG A 111 -5.94 -9.78 -2.68
C ARG A 111 -6.96 -10.58 -1.91
N THR A 112 -7.85 -9.90 -1.21
CA THR A 112 -9.04 -10.54 -0.66
C THR A 112 -10.04 -10.58 -1.79
N GLN A 113 -10.23 -11.74 -2.43
CA GLN A 113 -11.38 -11.89 -3.31
C GLN A 113 -12.61 -11.77 -2.42
N ILE A 114 -13.35 -10.67 -2.55
CA ILE A 114 -14.77 -10.72 -2.20
C ILE A 114 -15.32 -11.73 -3.21
N THR A 115 -15.67 -12.92 -2.75
CA THR A 115 -16.55 -13.81 -3.51
C THR A 115 -17.74 -12.95 -3.88
N LYS A 116 -17.84 -12.52 -5.14
CA LYS A 116 -19.14 -12.21 -5.68
C LYS A 116 -19.90 -13.52 -5.53
N GLU A 117 -20.79 -13.59 -4.53
CA GLU A 117 -21.92 -14.49 -4.59
C GLU A 117 -22.42 -14.42 -6.04
N PRO A 118 -22.56 -15.54 -6.76
CA PRO A 118 -23.18 -15.51 -8.07
C PRO A 118 -24.51 -14.81 -7.85
N THR A 119 -24.68 -13.65 -8.49
CA THR A 119 -25.99 -13.00 -8.50
C THR A 119 -26.88 -14.00 -9.20
N GLU A 120 -27.63 -14.78 -8.42
CA GLU A 120 -28.67 -15.63 -8.95
C GLU A 120 -29.45 -14.75 -9.91
N GLY A 121 -29.54 -15.21 -11.15
CA GLY A 121 -30.28 -14.51 -12.18
C GLY A 121 -31.64 -14.18 -11.61
N VAL A 122 -31.97 -12.89 -11.56
CA VAL A 122 -33.37 -12.48 -11.52
C VAL A 122 -33.94 -12.88 -12.87
N LEU A 123 -34.41 -14.11 -12.94
CA LEU A 123 -35.49 -14.51 -13.83
C LEU A 123 -36.76 -13.93 -13.21
N LEU A 124 -37.23 -12.82 -13.80
CA LEU A 124 -38.60 -12.47 -14.19
C LEU A 124 -38.69 -10.94 -14.38
#